data_AF-A0A2M8P4P1-F1
#
_entry.id   AF-A0A2M8P4P1-F1
#
_cell.length_a   1.000
_cell.length_b   1.000
_cell.length_c   1.000
_cell.angle_alpha   90.00
_cell.angle_beta   90.00
_cell.angle_gamma   90.00
#
_symmetry.space_group_name_H-M   'P 1'
#
loop_
_entity.id
_entity.type
_entity.pdbx_description
1 polymer ?
#
loop_
_entity_poly.entity_id
_entity_poly.type
_entity_poly.pdbx_seq_one_letter_code
_entity_poly.pdbx_strand_id
1 'polypeptide(L)'
;YYAPYALDYLLNDADINYLGNLTFPNSTRPLFNPRELRHMEDVKLVTRGAFWILTIGMITSLAISLLAWRTADTRHAMRSGIFAGGIGIITIILTIVIMAIIAWDTFFTLFHTLLFESGTWQFLYSDTLIRLFPEKFWFDAALSIGAITTILAIILLAITRRYR
;
A
#
# COMPACT_ATOMS: atom_id res chain seq x y z
N TYR A 1 -6.45 14.53 -17.46
CA TYR A 1 -6.81 13.74 -16.27
C TYR A 1 -6.72 12.26 -16.63
N TYR A 2 -5.54 11.64 -16.49
CA TYR A 2 -5.33 10.23 -16.88
C TYR A 2 -5.08 9.27 -15.72
N ALA A 3 -4.79 9.78 -14.53
CA ALA A 3 -4.59 8.98 -13.32
C ALA A 3 -5.78 8.04 -12.99
N PRO A 4 -7.06 8.43 -13.21
CA PRO A 4 -8.18 7.52 -12.96
C PRO A 4 -8.11 6.20 -13.75
N TYR A 5 -7.65 6.21 -15.01
CA TYR A 5 -7.50 4.97 -15.79
C TYR A 5 -6.49 4.01 -15.14
N ALA A 6 -5.37 4.53 -14.64
CA ALA A 6 -4.39 3.72 -13.94
C ALA A 6 -4.99 3.12 -12.65
N LEU A 7 -5.79 3.89 -11.91
CA LEU A 7 -6.48 3.38 -10.72
C LEU A 7 -7.54 2.33 -11.07
N ASP A 8 -8.38 2.58 -12.06
CA ASP A 8 -9.41 1.64 -12.51
C ASP A 8 -8.80 0.31 -12.95
N TYR A 9 -7.68 0.35 -13.67
CA TYR A 9 -6.91 -0.83 -14.05
C TYR A 9 -6.47 -1.66 -12.83
N LEU A 10 -6.04 -1.03 -11.74
CA LEU A 10 -5.63 -1.74 -10.52
C LEU A 10 -6.81 -2.42 -9.82
N LEU A 11 -8.02 -1.86 -9.96
CA LEU A 11 -9.22 -2.30 -9.25
C LEU A 11 -10.12 -3.24 -10.06
N ASN A 12 -9.80 -3.50 -11.33
CA ASN A 12 -10.58 -4.37 -12.21
C ASN A 12 -9.77 -5.59 -12.70
N ASP A 13 -10.40 -6.43 -13.53
CA ASP A 13 -9.80 -7.62 -14.14
C ASP A 13 -9.25 -7.42 -15.55
N ALA A 14 -9.17 -6.18 -16.03
CA ALA A 14 -8.66 -5.91 -17.37
C ALA A 14 -7.16 -6.27 -17.49
N ASP A 15 -6.76 -6.76 -18.66
CA ASP A 15 -5.35 -6.96 -18.97
C ASP A 15 -4.65 -5.63 -19.31
N ILE A 16 -3.33 -5.67 -19.50
CA ILE A 16 -2.51 -4.47 -19.70
C ILE A 16 -2.89 -3.66 -20.95
N ASN A 17 -3.60 -4.24 -21.93
CA ASN A 17 -4.08 -3.53 -23.11
C ASN A 17 -5.12 -2.46 -22.75
N TYR A 18 -5.78 -2.54 -21.59
CA TYR A 18 -6.64 -1.47 -21.10
C TYR A 18 -5.89 -0.14 -20.99
N LEU A 19 -4.63 -0.17 -20.53
CA LEU A 19 -3.75 0.99 -20.52
C LEU A 19 -3.00 1.16 -21.84
N GLY A 20 -2.57 0.05 -22.46
CA GLY A 20 -1.78 0.06 -23.70
C GLY A 20 -2.50 0.65 -24.91
N ASN A 21 -3.84 0.58 -24.92
CA ASN A 21 -4.67 1.13 -26.00
C ASN A 21 -4.99 2.63 -25.81
N LEU A 22 -4.60 3.24 -24.69
CA LEU A 22 -4.82 4.67 -24.47
C LEU A 22 -3.82 5.49 -25.30
N THR A 23 -4.30 6.54 -25.95
CA THR A 23 -3.47 7.48 -26.72
C THR A 23 -3.65 8.92 -26.22
N PHE A 24 -2.70 9.79 -26.58
CA PHE A 24 -2.87 11.22 -26.36
C PHE A 24 -4.02 11.79 -27.22
N PRO A 25 -4.69 12.87 -26.77
CA PRO A 25 -5.80 13.47 -27.52
C PRO A 25 -5.34 13.89 -28.92
N ASN A 26 -6.14 13.57 -29.93
CA ASN A 26 -5.85 13.86 -31.33
C ASN A 26 -4.50 13.29 -31.82
N SER A 27 -4.04 12.19 -31.22
CA SER A 27 -2.77 11.53 -31.57
C SER A 27 -2.92 10.02 -31.58
N THR A 28 -2.14 9.36 -32.43
CA THR A 28 -1.93 7.91 -32.40
C THR A 28 -0.82 7.49 -31.43
N ARG A 29 -0.15 8.47 -30.78
CA ARG A 29 0.92 8.20 -29.83
C ARG A 29 0.35 7.53 -28.57
N PRO A 30 0.87 6.36 -28.15
CA PRO A 30 0.48 5.72 -26.91
C PRO A 30 0.68 6.63 -25.70
N LEU A 31 -0.24 6.56 -24.75
CA LEU A 31 -0.20 7.33 -23.51
C LEU A 31 0.92 6.83 -22.59
N PHE A 32 1.09 5.51 -22.52
CA PHE A 32 2.13 4.84 -21.75
C PHE A 32 3.08 4.10 -22.69
N ASN A 33 4.37 4.16 -22.38
CA ASN A 33 5.40 3.40 -23.09
C ASN A 33 5.47 1.95 -22.57
N PRO A 34 6.15 1.02 -23.28
CA PRO A 34 6.22 -0.39 -22.87
C PRO A 34 6.83 -0.65 -21.49
N ARG A 35 7.70 0.24 -20.98
CA ARG A 35 8.28 0.12 -19.64
C ARG A 35 7.26 0.47 -18.57
N GLU A 36 6.52 1.56 -18.77
CA GLU A 36 5.44 1.98 -17.87
C GLU A 36 4.34 0.93 -17.77
N LEU A 37 4.01 0.29 -18.90
CA LEU A 37 3.03 -0.80 -18.94
C LEU A 37 3.48 -2.01 -18.11
N ARG A 38 4.72 -2.48 -18.29
CA ARG A 38 5.26 -3.59 -17.46
C ARG A 38 5.25 -3.26 -15.97
N HIS A 39 5.61 -2.02 -15.62
CA HIS A 39 5.53 -1.60 -14.22
C HIS A 39 4.10 -1.61 -13.69
N MET A 40 3.12 -1.18 -14.47
CA MET A 40 1.71 -1.23 -14.06
C MET A 40 1.22 -2.67 -13.86
N GLU A 41 1.70 -3.64 -14.63
CA GLU A 41 1.45 -5.07 -14.38
C GLU A 41 2.01 -5.50 -13.02
N ASP A 42 3.27 -5.15 -12.71
CA ASP A 42 3.88 -5.44 -11.40
C ASP A 42 3.07 -4.79 -10.27
N VAL A 43 2.69 -3.52 -10.42
CA VAL A 43 1.87 -2.77 -9.45
C VAL A 43 0.51 -3.43 -9.24
N LYS A 44 -0.13 -3.95 -10.31
CA LYS A 44 -1.39 -4.69 -10.19
C LYS A 44 -1.24 -5.98 -9.41
N LEU A 45 -0.16 -6.74 -9.65
CA LEU A 45 0.12 -7.97 -8.91
C LEU A 45 0.38 -7.68 -7.43
N VAL A 46 1.21 -6.68 -7.11
CA VAL A 46 1.49 -6.26 -5.73
C VAL A 46 0.22 -5.77 -5.03
N THR A 47 -0.59 -4.96 -5.71
CA THR A 47 -1.87 -4.44 -5.16
C THR A 47 -2.84 -5.57 -4.85
N ARG A 48 -2.99 -6.54 -5.76
CA ARG A 48 -3.82 -7.73 -5.54
C ARG A 48 -3.30 -8.59 -4.39
N GLY A 49 -1.98 -8.82 -4.34
CA GLY A 49 -1.34 -9.53 -3.24
C GLY A 49 -1.60 -8.86 -1.89
N ALA A 50 -1.49 -7.54 -1.83
CA ALA A 50 -1.78 -6.75 -0.63
C ALA A 50 -3.25 -6.90 -0.19
N PHE A 51 -4.21 -6.84 -1.12
CA PHE A 51 -5.63 -7.06 -0.81
C PHE A 51 -5.94 -8.49 -0.37
N TRP A 52 -5.27 -9.49 -0.94
CA TRP A 52 -5.38 -10.87 -0.49
C TRP A 52 -4.86 -11.06 0.93
N ILE A 53 -3.67 -10.55 1.22
CA ILE A 53 -3.08 -10.58 2.57
C ILE A 53 -3.99 -9.87 3.56
N LEU A 54 -4.52 -8.70 3.22
CA LEU A 54 -5.46 -7.95 4.05
C LEU A 54 -6.73 -8.77 4.32
N THR A 55 -7.33 -9.34 3.28
CA THR A 55 -8.58 -10.13 3.39
C THR A 55 -8.38 -11.35 4.28
N ILE A 56 -7.32 -12.13 4.04
CA ILE A 56 -6.99 -13.31 4.85
C ILE A 56 -6.66 -12.87 6.29
N GLY A 57 -5.89 -11.80 6.46
CA GLY A 57 -5.56 -11.22 7.76
C GLY A 57 -6.79 -10.80 8.56
N MET A 58 -7.78 -10.17 7.93
CA MET A 58 -9.04 -9.80 8.57
C MET A 58 -9.86 -11.03 8.97
N ILE A 59 -10.02 -12.02 8.08
CA ILE A 59 -10.77 -13.25 8.36
C ILE A 59 -10.14 -14.03 9.50
N THR A 60 -8.81 -14.23 9.45
CA THR A 60 -8.07 -14.94 10.50
C THR A 60 -8.09 -14.20 11.83
N SER A 61 -7.91 -12.88 11.83
CA SER A 61 -8.00 -12.05 13.04
C SER A 61 -9.39 -12.12 13.67
N LEU A 62 -10.45 -12.09 12.86
CA LEU A 62 -11.83 -12.24 13.34
C LEU A 62 -12.05 -13.64 13.95
N ALA A 63 -11.64 -14.70 13.25
CA ALA A 63 -11.78 -16.07 13.74
C ALA A 63 -11.05 -16.28 15.08
N ILE A 64 -9.80 -15.81 15.18
CA ILE A 64 -9.00 -15.87 16.42
C ILE A 64 -9.71 -15.08 17.53
N SER A 65 -10.22 -13.89 17.23
CA SER A 65 -10.92 -13.05 18.21
C SER A 65 -12.18 -13.72 18.75
N LEU A 66 -12.97 -14.37 17.88
CA LEU A 66 -14.17 -15.12 18.27
C LEU A 66 -13.83 -16.33 19.15
N LEU A 67 -12.78 -17.07 18.81
CA LEU A 67 -12.30 -18.20 19.61
C LEU A 67 -11.77 -17.74 20.97
N ALA A 68 -11.02 -16.64 21.00
CA ALA A 68 -10.44 -16.07 22.21
C ALA A 68 -11.47 -15.37 23.10
N TRP A 69 -12.70 -15.13 22.63
CA TRP A 69 -13.75 -14.54 23.45
C TRP A 69 -14.39 -15.52 24.45
N ARG A 70 -14.06 -16.82 24.36
CA ARG A 70 -14.73 -17.89 25.10
C ARG A 70 -14.41 -17.92 26.59
N THR A 71 -13.18 -17.58 27.00
CA THR A 71 -12.77 -17.63 28.42
C THR A 71 -12.19 -16.29 28.88
N ALA A 72 -12.10 -16.08 30.20
CA ALA A 72 -11.46 -14.88 30.73
C ALA A 72 -9.97 -14.80 30.33
N ASP A 73 -9.25 -15.91 30.43
CA ASP A 73 -7.81 -15.98 30.13
C ASP A 73 -7.52 -15.70 28.65
N THR A 74 -8.29 -16.30 27.75
CA THR A 74 -8.12 -16.09 26.31
C THR A 74 -8.49 -14.67 25.87
N ARG A 75 -9.48 -14.04 26.53
CA ARG A 75 -9.79 -12.61 26.33
C ARG A 75 -8.63 -11.72 26.77
N HIS A 76 -7.98 -12.04 27.88
CA HIS A 76 -6.81 -11.28 28.33
C HIS A 76 -5.62 -11.44 27.37
N ALA A 77 -5.36 -12.66 26.89
CA ALA A 77 -4.35 -12.94 25.87
C ALA A 77 -4.62 -12.16 24.58
N MET A 78 -5.87 -12.16 24.08
CA MET A 78 -6.28 -11.39 22.91
C MET A 78 -6.01 -9.89 23.07
N ARG A 79 -6.40 -9.29 24.21
CA ARG A 79 -6.16 -7.87 24.50
C ARG A 79 -4.66 -7.55 24.51
N SER A 80 -3.85 -8.42 25.11
CA SER A 80 -2.40 -8.28 25.12
C SER A 80 -1.80 -8.39 23.71
N GLY A 81 -2.32 -9.30 22.88
CA GLY A 81 -1.94 -9.43 21.47
C GLY A 81 -2.27 -8.19 20.65
N ILE A 82 -3.50 -7.66 20.78
CA ILE A 82 -3.90 -6.40 20.12
C ILE A 82 -3.02 -5.24 20.59
N PHE A 83 -2.70 -5.16 21.89
CA PHE A 83 -1.84 -4.12 22.42
C PHE A 83 -0.42 -4.21 21.85
N ALA A 84 0.19 -5.40 21.87
CA ALA A 84 1.51 -5.63 21.30
C ALA A 84 1.54 -5.36 19.79
N GLY A 85 0.51 -5.80 19.06
CA GLY A 85 0.35 -5.53 17.63
C GLY A 85 0.19 -4.04 17.33
N GLY A 86 -0.57 -3.31 18.15
CA GLY A 86 -0.72 -1.86 18.06
C GLY A 86 0.61 -1.11 18.25
N ILE A 87 1.44 -1.52 19.21
CA ILE A 87 2.79 -0.96 19.36
C ILE A 87 3.65 -1.33 18.15
N GLY A 88 3.63 -2.60 17.72
CA GLY A 88 4.41 -3.09 16.59
C GLY A 88 4.13 -2.31 15.30
N ILE A 89 2.85 -2.12 14.96
CA ILE A 89 2.48 -1.41 13.73
C ILE A 89 2.84 0.09 13.80
N ILE A 90 2.69 0.74 14.96
CA ILE A 90 3.13 2.13 15.14
C ILE A 90 4.64 2.23 14.93
N THR A 91 5.43 1.33 15.52
CA THR A 91 6.89 1.30 15.36
C THR A 91 7.28 1.13 13.89
N ILE A 92 6.65 0.20 13.17
CA ILE A 92 6.91 -0.03 11.74
C ILE A 92 6.59 1.22 10.92
N ILE A 93 5.40 1.82 11.13
CA ILE A 93 4.97 3.01 10.39
C ILE A 93 5.86 4.21 10.65
N LEU A 94 6.20 4.48 11.93
CA LEU A 94 7.10 5.57 12.27
C LEU A 94 8.47 5.38 11.61
N THR A 95 8.98 4.14 11.59
CA THR A 95 10.24 3.83 10.90
C THR A 95 10.15 4.13 9.41
N ILE A 96 9.09 3.69 8.74
CA ILE A 96 8.86 3.93 7.31
C ILE A 96 8.73 5.44 7.02
N VAL A 97 7.92 6.16 7.80
CA VAL A 97 7.70 7.60 7.61
C VAL A 97 8.99 8.39 7.84
N ILE A 98 9.75 8.06 8.89
CA ILE A 98 11.04 8.70 9.15
C ILE A 98 11.99 8.46 7.98
N MET A 99 12.13 7.21 7.50
CA MET A 99 12.97 6.92 6.33
C MET A 99 12.51 7.67 5.08
N ALA A 100 11.21 7.74 4.81
CA ALA A 100 10.68 8.48 3.67
C ALA A 100 10.97 9.98 3.74
N ILE A 101 10.99 10.58 4.94
CA ILE A 101 11.29 12.00 5.15
C ILE A 101 12.79 12.29 5.00
N ILE A 102 13.65 11.48 5.62
CA ILE A 102 15.09 11.80 5.71
C ILE A 102 15.93 11.19 4.58
N ALA A 103 15.44 10.14 3.93
CA ALA A 103 16.19 9.32 2.98
C ALA A 103 15.28 8.83 1.84
N TRP A 104 14.52 9.75 1.22
CA TRP A 104 13.54 9.45 0.19
C TRP A 104 14.09 8.54 -0.94
N ASP A 105 15.24 8.89 -1.53
CA ASP A 105 15.81 8.10 -2.63
C ASP A 105 16.14 6.66 -2.23
N THR A 106 16.63 6.47 -1.00
CA THR A 106 16.92 5.14 -0.46
C THR A 106 15.64 4.36 -0.18
N PHE A 107 14.64 5.01 0.44
CA PHE A 107 13.32 4.42 0.68
C PHE A 107 12.65 4.00 -0.63
N PHE A 108 12.59 4.91 -1.61
CA PHE A 108 12.02 4.68 -2.92
C PHE A 108 12.72 3.51 -3.61
N THR A 109 14.05 3.52 -3.66
CA THR A 109 14.83 2.45 -4.30
C THR A 109 14.58 1.11 -3.62
N LEU A 110 14.68 1.04 -2.29
CA LEU A 110 14.49 -0.19 -1.54
C LEU A 110 13.08 -0.76 -1.76
N PHE A 111 12.05 0.08 -1.63
CA PHE A 111 10.66 -0.29 -1.88
C PHE A 111 10.50 -0.89 -3.28
N HIS A 112 11.03 -0.22 -4.30
CA HIS A 112 10.86 -0.67 -5.67
C HIS A 112 11.66 -1.93 -6.00
N THR A 113 12.89 -2.05 -5.48
CA THR A 113 13.70 -3.27 -5.67
C THR A 113 13.12 -4.51 -4.96
N LEU A 114 12.38 -4.32 -3.86
CA LEU A 114 11.77 -5.41 -3.13
C LEU A 114 10.47 -5.90 -3.77
N LEU A 115 9.71 -5.01 -4.40
CA LEU A 115 8.34 -5.28 -4.84
C LEU A 115 8.17 -5.40 -6.35
N PHE A 116 9.10 -4.88 -7.15
CA PHE A 116 8.96 -4.81 -8.60
C PHE A 116 10.18 -5.38 -9.33
N GLU A 117 9.97 -5.81 -10.57
CA GLU A 117 11.04 -6.35 -11.40
C GLU A 117 12.10 -5.27 -11.72
N SER A 118 13.37 -5.68 -11.80
CA SER A 118 14.46 -4.77 -12.11
C SER A 118 14.26 -4.10 -13.49
N GLY A 119 14.40 -2.78 -13.52
CA GLY A 119 14.30 -1.99 -14.75
C GLY A 119 12.87 -1.67 -15.22
N THR A 120 11.82 -2.08 -14.50
CA THR A 120 10.43 -1.70 -14.82
C THR A 120 10.06 -0.34 -14.23
N TRP A 121 10.62 0.05 -13.09
CA TRP A 121 10.17 1.20 -12.29
C TRP A 121 11.02 2.49 -12.42
N GLN A 122 12.03 2.50 -13.28
CA GLN A 122 12.87 3.68 -13.53
C GLN A 122 12.43 4.42 -14.80
N PHE A 123 11.96 5.65 -14.63
CA PHE A 123 11.35 6.45 -15.69
C PHE A 123 12.13 7.72 -16.01
N LEU A 124 11.97 8.21 -17.23
CA LEU A 124 12.37 9.56 -17.59
C LEU A 124 11.32 10.54 -17.05
N TYR A 125 11.72 11.76 -16.69
CA TYR A 125 10.77 12.82 -16.31
C TYR A 125 9.73 13.15 -17.41
N SER A 126 10.02 12.75 -18.66
CA SER A 126 9.12 12.87 -19.81
C SER A 126 8.11 11.72 -19.94
N ASP A 127 8.20 10.68 -19.12
CA ASP A 127 7.26 9.56 -19.12
C ASP A 127 5.95 9.98 -18.44
N THR A 128 4.85 9.33 -18.81
CA THR A 128 3.51 9.73 -18.39
C THR A 128 3.26 9.40 -16.92
N LEU A 129 3.66 8.22 -16.48
CA LEU A 129 3.38 7.65 -15.18
C LEU A 129 4.02 8.47 -14.05
N ILE A 130 5.29 8.85 -14.18
CA ILE A 130 5.98 9.68 -13.19
C ILE A 130 5.41 11.11 -13.12
N ARG A 131 4.80 11.62 -14.21
CA ARG A 131 4.07 12.89 -14.18
C ARG A 131 2.69 12.78 -13.57
N LEU A 132 2.03 11.64 -13.71
CA LEU A 132 0.72 11.39 -13.10
C LEU A 132 0.85 11.13 -11.59
N PHE A 133 1.91 10.44 -11.19
CA PHE A 133 2.19 10.06 -9.81
C PHE A 133 3.59 10.55 -9.41
N PRO A 134 3.80 11.89 -9.34
CA PRO A 134 5.08 12.45 -8.97
C PRO A 134 5.44 12.09 -7.53
N GLU A 135 6.71 12.26 -7.16
CA GLU A 135 7.20 12.05 -5.79
C GLU A 135 6.27 12.63 -4.71
N LYS A 136 5.83 13.87 -4.88
CA LYS A 136 4.92 14.54 -3.95
C LYS A 136 3.63 13.75 -3.71
N PHE A 137 3.05 13.13 -4.75
CA PHE A 137 1.86 12.31 -4.61
C PHE A 137 2.12 11.12 -3.67
N TRP A 138 3.23 10.41 -3.88
CA TRP A 138 3.59 9.24 -3.06
C TRP A 138 3.96 9.62 -1.63
N PHE A 139 4.66 10.75 -1.45
CA PHE A 139 4.95 11.29 -0.13
C PHE A 139 3.67 11.64 0.64
N ASP A 140 2.76 12.39 0.01
CA ASP A 140 1.48 12.78 0.62
C ASP A 140 0.61 11.53 0.93
N ALA A 141 0.62 10.53 0.05
CA ALA A 141 -0.08 9.26 0.27
C ALA A 141 0.50 8.47 1.45
N ALA A 142 1.83 8.33 1.52
CA ALA A 142 2.52 7.65 2.61
C ALA A 142 2.24 8.31 3.96
N LEU A 143 2.29 9.65 4.02
CA LEU A 143 1.96 10.41 5.23
C LEU A 143 0.50 10.23 5.64
N SER A 144 -0.43 10.28 4.68
CA SER A 144 -1.86 10.12 4.95
C SER A 144 -2.19 8.73 5.48
N ILE A 145 -1.68 7.68 4.82
CA ILE A 145 -1.84 6.29 5.25
C ILE A 145 -1.21 6.09 6.63
N GLY A 146 0.03 6.57 6.81
CA GLY A 146 0.72 6.49 8.09
C GLY A 146 -0.08 7.14 9.23
N ALA A 147 -0.57 8.36 9.02
CA ALA A 147 -1.37 9.09 10.00
C ALA A 147 -2.66 8.34 10.37
N ILE A 148 -3.43 7.89 9.37
CA ILE A 148 -4.69 7.14 9.60
C ILE A 148 -4.41 5.86 10.39
N THR A 149 -3.43 5.07 9.97
CA THR A 149 -3.11 3.80 10.64
C THR A 149 -2.56 4.03 12.05
N THR A 150 -1.74 5.05 12.29
CA THR A 150 -1.29 5.43 13.63
C THR A 150 -2.45 5.84 14.53
N ILE A 151 -3.40 6.64 14.05
CA ILE A 151 -4.59 7.03 14.82
C ILE A 151 -5.41 5.79 15.20
N LEU A 152 -5.68 4.89 14.25
CA LEU A 152 -6.41 3.66 14.52
C LEU A 152 -5.70 2.77 15.54
N ALA A 153 -4.37 2.64 15.45
CA ALA A 153 -3.58 1.90 16.41
C ALA A 153 -3.62 2.53 17.81
N ILE A 154 -3.54 3.86 17.92
CA ILE A 154 -3.68 4.58 19.21
C ILE A 154 -5.05 4.31 19.83
N ILE A 155 -6.13 4.33 19.05
CA ILE A 155 -7.48 4.01 19.52
C ILE A 155 -7.52 2.58 20.08
N LEU A 156 -6.97 1.59 19.36
CA LEU A 156 -6.90 0.20 19.81
C LEU A 156 -6.06 0.05 21.09
N LEU A 157 -4.95 0.77 21.21
CA LEU A 157 -4.12 0.80 22.42
C LEU A 157 -4.87 1.40 23.61
N ALA A 158 -5.61 2.49 23.41
CA ALA A 158 -6.40 3.13 24.46
C ALA A 158 -7.51 2.19 24.96
N ILE A 159 -8.20 1.50 24.05
CA ILE A 159 -9.23 0.52 24.38
C ILE A 159 -8.60 -0.64 25.17
N THR A 160 -7.52 -1.24 24.68
CA THR A 160 -6.92 -2.42 25.32
C THR A 160 -6.26 -2.11 26.67
N ARG A 161 -5.66 -0.92 26.83
CA ARG A 161 -5.06 -0.46 28.10
C ARG A 161 -6.10 -0.31 29.22
N ARG A 162 -7.33 0.09 28.91
CA ARG A 162 -8.42 0.23 29.90
C ARG A 162 -8.81 -1.10 30.57
N TYR A 163 -8.50 -2.23 29.93
CA TYR A 163 -8.91 -3.57 30.36
C TYR A 163 -7.73 -4.50 30.67
N ARG A 164 -6.52 -3.95 30.76
CA ARG A 164 -5.36 -4.58 31.41
C ARG A 164 -5.36 -4.19 32.88
#